data_AF-A0A0A9YQB8-F1
#
_entry.id   AF-A0A0A9YQB8-F1
#
_cell.length_a   1.000
_cell.length_b   1.000
_cell.length_c   1.000
_cell.angle_alpha   90.00
_cell.angle_beta   90.00
_cell.angle_gamma   90.00
#
_symmetry.space_group_name_H-M   'P 1'
#
loop_
_entity.id
_entity.type
_entity.pdbx_description
1 polymer ?
#
loop_
_entity_poly.entity_id
_entity_poly.type
_entity_poly.pdbx_seq_one_letter_code
_entity_poly.pdbx_strand_id
1 'polypeptide(L)'
;MDMWQPNPRAEPFIPKKDVKKAVPNYRLSSKLFPKTRCFSRCFQALLVLILVLTIGLNMIFILDTSQRLRGELNNYGTQYVVREEKEDGGILIQEFMPASLTIEALSSQSRVTVTIDGATILEDGEKGEGRGIHVVVLNQASGSVMSQRLFDTYSLHEDEAMSLFLNMISDGRIIIFAIKDEGTFQLKAAARALLARLGSRHAQGLSWRDMWAMVTQKGGKVYGESYSKSTAFSSWGTSVILRVQVPLTPVERSVCQWPDTEENRRRQQFCNRIEGYGSVCSCDEPASLSFNSEPDIEISTFSPWVTARNDHSIH
;
A
#
# COMPACT_ATOMS: atom_id res chain seq x y z
N MET A 1 27.30 -48.09 27.10
CA MET A 1 27.02 -48.13 25.64
C MET A 1 28.14 -48.94 24.97
N ASP A 2 28.37 -50.17 25.39
CA ASP A 2 27.54 -51.38 25.18
C ASP A 2 27.35 -51.73 23.71
N MET A 3 28.09 -52.77 23.34
CA MET A 3 27.87 -53.72 22.24
C MET A 3 27.55 -53.13 20.86
N TRP A 4 28.61 -52.95 20.07
CA TRP A 4 28.49 -53.08 18.63
C TRP A 4 29.33 -54.28 18.15
N GLN A 5 28.65 -55.33 17.67
CA GLN A 5 29.29 -56.43 16.95
C GLN A 5 28.98 -56.29 15.45
N PRO A 6 29.98 -56.33 14.56
CA PRO A 6 29.77 -56.19 13.13
C PRO A 6 29.06 -57.41 12.52
N ASN A 7 28.18 -57.13 11.57
CA ASN A 7 27.41 -58.12 10.81
C ASN A 7 28.34 -59.03 9.97
N PRO A 8 28.36 -60.35 10.18
CA PRO A 8 29.28 -61.28 9.51
C PRO A 8 28.98 -61.54 8.02
N ARG A 9 27.99 -60.85 7.43
CA ARG A 9 27.66 -60.94 5.99
C ARG A 9 27.81 -59.63 5.22
N ALA A 10 28.52 -58.64 5.75
CA ALA A 10 28.79 -57.41 5.00
C ALA A 10 29.81 -57.68 3.88
N GLU A 11 29.42 -57.42 2.63
CA GLU A 11 30.35 -57.47 1.50
C GLU A 11 31.39 -56.32 1.57
N PRO A 12 32.65 -56.56 1.17
CA PRO A 12 33.71 -55.57 1.29
C PRO A 12 33.48 -54.36 0.39
N PHE A 13 33.70 -53.16 0.95
CA PHE A 13 33.66 -51.90 0.22
C PHE A 13 34.83 -51.81 -0.78
N ILE A 14 34.53 -51.76 -2.08
CA ILE A 14 35.50 -51.61 -3.16
C ILE A 14 35.43 -50.17 -3.69
N PRO A 15 36.46 -49.32 -3.52
CA PRO A 15 36.48 -47.99 -4.09
C PRO A 15 36.64 -48.06 -5.62
N LYS A 16 35.75 -47.39 -6.37
CA LYS A 16 35.85 -47.25 -7.83
C LYS A 16 37.05 -46.36 -8.19
N LYS A 17 38.03 -46.92 -8.91
CA LYS A 17 39.20 -46.21 -9.46
C LYS A 17 38.84 -45.48 -10.75
N ASP A 18 39.28 -44.24 -10.87
CA ASP A 18 39.24 -43.43 -12.08
C ASP A 18 40.03 -44.05 -13.24
N VAL A 19 39.36 -44.33 -14.35
CA VAL A 19 40.00 -44.77 -15.59
C VAL A 19 40.24 -43.56 -16.49
N LYS A 20 41.48 -43.06 -16.49
CA LYS A 20 41.99 -42.14 -17.52
C LYS A 20 42.19 -42.94 -18.82
N LYS A 21 41.36 -42.70 -19.84
CA LYS A 21 41.60 -43.21 -21.20
C LYS A 21 42.46 -42.21 -21.98
N ALA A 22 43.66 -42.65 -22.32
CA ALA A 22 44.55 -41.99 -23.27
C ALA A 22 44.00 -42.16 -24.70
N VAL A 23 43.99 -41.07 -25.48
CA VAL A 23 43.65 -41.06 -26.91
C VAL A 23 44.95 -40.84 -27.71
N PRO A 24 45.14 -41.49 -28.87
CA PRO A 24 46.43 -41.55 -29.54
C PRO A 24 46.78 -40.26 -30.29
N ASN A 25 48.05 -39.86 -30.20
CA ASN A 25 48.64 -38.77 -30.98
C ASN A 25 49.05 -39.26 -32.38
N TYR A 26 48.36 -38.81 -33.42
CA TYR A 26 48.91 -38.79 -34.78
C TYR A 26 49.35 -37.36 -35.11
N ARG A 27 50.65 -37.19 -35.38
CA ARG A 27 51.24 -35.92 -35.84
C ARG A 27 50.77 -35.66 -37.27
N LEU A 28 50.02 -34.58 -37.49
CA LEU A 28 49.74 -34.08 -38.82
C LEU A 28 50.71 -32.94 -39.15
N SER A 29 51.59 -33.21 -40.12
CA SER A 29 52.47 -32.23 -40.74
C SER A 29 51.66 -31.23 -41.57
N SER A 30 52.11 -29.99 -41.60
CA SER A 30 51.51 -28.85 -42.27
C SER A 30 51.64 -28.95 -43.80
N LYS A 31 50.54 -28.69 -44.52
CA LYS A 31 50.40 -27.72 -45.63
C LYS A 31 49.15 -28.00 -46.49
N LEU A 32 48.58 -26.90 -47.00
CA LEU A 32 47.60 -26.69 -48.09
C LEU A 32 46.12 -26.34 -47.71
N PHE A 33 45.74 -25.13 -48.14
CA PHE A 33 44.52 -24.30 -48.04
C PHE A 33 43.26 -24.86 -48.76
N PRO A 34 42.08 -24.18 -48.83
CA PRO A 34 41.32 -23.30 -47.88
C PRO A 34 39.77 -23.55 -47.85
N LYS A 35 39.06 -23.05 -46.80
CA LYS A 35 37.65 -22.55 -46.75
C LYS A 35 36.88 -22.94 -45.45
N THR A 36 37.30 -22.45 -44.29
CA THR A 36 36.46 -22.53 -43.06
C THR A 36 36.41 -21.23 -42.25
N ARG A 37 37.14 -20.19 -42.66
CA ARG A 37 37.19 -18.91 -41.94
C ARG A 37 36.02 -17.95 -42.23
N CYS A 38 35.28 -18.18 -43.32
CA CYS A 38 34.13 -17.34 -43.69
C CYS A 38 32.88 -17.71 -42.88
N PHE A 39 32.63 -19.02 -42.69
CA PHE A 39 31.41 -19.50 -42.03
C PHE A 39 31.34 -19.11 -40.54
N SER A 40 32.46 -19.19 -39.82
CA SER A 40 32.55 -18.75 -38.41
C SER A 40 32.34 -17.24 -38.26
N ARG A 41 32.85 -16.43 -39.21
CA ARG A 41 32.63 -14.98 -39.22
C ARG A 41 31.19 -14.60 -39.56
N CYS A 42 30.56 -15.31 -40.50
CA CYS A 42 29.15 -15.14 -40.82
C CYS A 42 28.24 -15.53 -39.65
N PHE A 43 28.54 -16.63 -38.96
CA PHE A 43 27.77 -17.07 -37.79
C PHE A 43 27.91 -16.08 -36.61
N GLN A 44 29.12 -15.58 -36.36
CA GLN A 44 29.35 -14.58 -35.33
C GLN A 44 28.68 -13.24 -35.68
N ALA A 45 28.70 -12.82 -36.95
CA ALA A 45 27.97 -11.65 -37.41
C ALA A 45 26.46 -11.80 -37.25
N LEU A 46 25.91 -12.99 -37.52
CA LEU A 46 24.50 -13.31 -37.34
C LEU A 46 24.09 -13.25 -35.85
N LEU A 47 24.90 -13.79 -34.94
CA LEU A 47 24.65 -13.70 -33.50
C LEU A 47 24.66 -12.26 -32.99
N VAL A 48 25.61 -11.44 -33.46
CA VAL A 48 25.66 -10.02 -33.11
C VAL A 48 24.44 -9.27 -33.66
N LEU A 49 24.01 -9.57 -34.89
CA LEU A 49 22.79 -9.00 -35.47
C LEU A 49 21.55 -9.32 -34.63
N ILE A 50 21.40 -10.58 -34.22
CA ILE A 50 20.28 -11.01 -33.36
C ILE A 50 20.32 -10.30 -32.02
N LEU A 51 21.49 -10.17 -31.39
CA LEU A 51 21.65 -9.44 -30.13
C LEU A 51 21.30 -7.95 -30.27
N VAL A 52 21.72 -7.31 -31.36
CA VAL A 52 21.39 -5.90 -31.63
C VAL A 52 19.89 -5.73 -31.87
N LEU A 53 19.26 -6.66 -32.59
CA LEU A 53 17.81 -6.65 -32.81
C LEU A 53 17.03 -6.85 -31.50
N THR A 54 17.44 -7.76 -30.62
CA THR A 54 16.76 -7.96 -29.33
C THR A 54 16.93 -6.75 -28.40
N ILE A 55 18.12 -6.15 -28.37
CA ILE A 55 18.36 -4.89 -27.63
C ILE A 55 17.50 -3.76 -28.21
N GLY A 56 17.42 -3.65 -29.54
CA GLY A 56 16.60 -2.64 -30.22
C GLY A 56 15.11 -2.79 -29.93
N LEU A 57 14.58 -4.03 -29.98
CA LEU A 57 13.19 -4.31 -29.64
C LEU A 57 12.88 -4.02 -28.17
N ASN A 58 13.79 -4.38 -27.26
CA ASN A 58 13.66 -4.04 -25.84
C ASN A 58 13.72 -2.52 -25.62
N MET A 59 14.60 -1.79 -26.31
CA MET A 59 14.67 -0.33 -26.24
C MET A 59 13.42 0.33 -26.77
N ILE A 60 12.87 -0.13 -27.89
CA ILE A 60 11.60 0.38 -28.45
C ILE A 60 10.45 0.08 -27.50
N PHE A 61 10.38 -1.13 -26.94
CA PHE A 61 9.35 -1.49 -25.97
C PHE A 61 9.43 -0.64 -24.70
N ILE A 62 10.64 -0.41 -24.16
CA ILE A 62 10.86 0.49 -23.02
C ILE A 62 10.49 1.93 -23.38
N LEU A 63 10.86 2.42 -24.56
CA LEU A 63 10.53 3.76 -25.02
C LEU A 63 9.03 3.95 -25.24
N ASP A 64 8.35 3.00 -25.87
CA ASP A 64 6.89 3.01 -26.08
C ASP A 64 6.14 2.98 -24.74
N THR A 65 6.59 2.14 -23.80
CA THR A 65 6.06 2.11 -22.43
C THR A 65 6.30 3.44 -21.71
N SER A 66 7.49 4.04 -21.88
CA SER A 66 7.81 5.34 -21.29
C SER A 66 7.00 6.50 -21.90
N GLN A 67 6.69 6.44 -23.20
CA GLN A 67 5.88 7.44 -23.88
C GLN A 67 4.41 7.31 -23.50
N ARG A 68 3.89 6.10 -23.29
CA ARG A 68 2.55 5.87 -22.72
C ARG A 68 2.42 6.44 -21.31
N LEU A 69 3.41 6.18 -20.45
CA LEU A 69 3.46 6.76 -19.10
C LEU A 69 3.60 8.30 -19.12
N ARG A 70 4.40 8.86 -20.04
CA ARG A 70 4.47 10.32 -20.25
C ARG A 70 3.18 10.90 -20.84
N GLY A 71 2.46 10.15 -21.67
CA GLY A 71 1.15 10.54 -22.18
C GLY A 71 0.11 10.66 -21.07
N GLU A 72 0.14 9.73 -20.11
CA GLU A 72 -0.71 9.80 -18.92
C GLU A 72 -0.27 10.91 -17.94
N LEU A 73 1.03 11.12 -17.74
CA LEU A 73 1.56 12.22 -16.92
C LEU A 73 1.33 13.61 -17.54
N ASN A 74 1.44 13.77 -18.86
CA ASN A 74 1.15 15.05 -19.53
C ASN A 74 -0.35 15.38 -19.52
N ASN A 75 -1.22 14.37 -19.46
CA ASN A 75 -2.66 14.58 -19.30
C ASN A 75 -3.05 14.96 -17.85
N TYR A 76 -2.19 14.67 -16.87
CA TYR A 76 -2.36 15.05 -15.46
C TYR A 76 -1.58 16.31 -15.06
N GLY A 77 -0.70 16.80 -15.94
CA GLY A 77 0.35 17.74 -15.57
C GLY A 77 0.58 18.84 -16.59
N THR A 78 -0.44 19.48 -17.17
CA THR A 78 -0.26 20.81 -17.80
C THR A 78 -1.57 21.59 -17.88
N GLN A 79 -1.89 22.39 -16.86
CA GLN A 79 -2.63 23.63 -17.08
C GLN A 79 -2.13 24.74 -16.13
N TYR A 80 -0.84 25.07 -16.25
CA TYR A 80 -0.37 26.42 -15.93
C TYR A 80 -0.45 27.22 -17.22
N VAL A 81 -1.57 27.87 -17.48
CA VAL A 81 -1.67 28.89 -18.53
C VAL A 81 -1.44 30.24 -17.88
N VAL A 82 -0.28 30.82 -18.18
CA VAL A 82 0.02 32.23 -17.95
C VAL A 82 -1.06 33.04 -18.69
N ARG A 83 -1.77 33.88 -17.94
CA ARG A 83 -2.81 34.79 -18.41
C ARG A 83 -2.18 35.87 -19.29
N GLU A 84 -2.27 35.72 -20.61
CA GLU A 84 -2.25 36.87 -21.52
C GLU A 84 -3.68 37.38 -21.66
N GLU A 85 -3.90 38.64 -21.27
CA GLU A 85 -5.20 39.30 -21.40
C GLU A 85 -5.47 39.61 -22.87
N LYS A 86 -6.60 39.09 -23.38
CA LYS A 86 -7.30 39.68 -24.53
C LYS A 86 -8.76 39.88 -24.16
N GLU A 87 -9.20 41.12 -24.31
CA GLU A 87 -10.59 41.55 -24.27
C GLU A 87 -11.37 40.86 -25.40
N ASP A 88 -12.27 39.92 -25.06
CA ASP A 88 -13.62 39.86 -25.65
C ASP A 88 -14.53 38.89 -24.86
N GLY A 89 -15.49 39.45 -24.11
CA GLY A 89 -16.91 39.16 -24.29
C GLY A 89 -17.54 37.77 -24.09
N GLY A 90 -16.87 36.73 -23.57
CA GLY A 90 -17.51 35.42 -23.39
C GLY A 90 -17.13 34.67 -22.11
N ILE A 91 -18.01 34.65 -21.11
CA ILE A 91 -17.84 33.79 -19.92
C ILE A 91 -18.25 32.36 -20.29
N LEU A 92 -17.30 31.56 -20.76
CA LEU A 92 -17.41 30.11 -20.70
C LEU A 92 -17.19 29.70 -19.24
N ILE A 93 -18.29 29.42 -18.52
CA ILE A 93 -18.21 28.67 -17.26
C ILE A 93 -17.88 27.23 -17.65
N GLN A 94 -16.58 26.96 -17.88
CA GLN A 94 -16.08 25.60 -17.83
C GLN A 94 -16.27 25.16 -16.38
N GLU A 95 -17.31 24.36 -16.10
CA GLU A 95 -17.47 23.74 -14.79
C GLU A 95 -16.19 22.95 -14.49
N PHE A 96 -15.32 23.51 -13.65
CA PHE A 96 -14.16 22.83 -13.10
C PHE A 96 -14.71 21.69 -12.24
N MET A 97 -14.88 20.53 -12.85
CA MET A 97 -15.16 19.30 -12.11
C MET A 97 -13.97 19.11 -11.16
N PRO A 98 -14.17 19.10 -9.84
CA PRO A 98 -13.09 18.84 -8.91
C PRO A 98 -12.51 17.46 -9.22
N ALA A 99 -11.18 17.36 -9.20
CA ALA A 99 -10.50 16.07 -9.37
C ALA A 99 -11.12 15.04 -8.43
N SER A 100 -11.36 13.82 -8.92
CA SER A 100 -12.01 12.76 -8.15
C SER A 100 -11.15 11.52 -8.12
N LEU A 101 -11.13 10.83 -6.98
CA LEU A 101 -10.47 9.53 -6.81
C LEU A 101 -11.47 8.41 -7.06
N THR A 102 -11.03 7.35 -7.72
CA THR A 102 -11.74 6.08 -7.78
C THR A 102 -11.25 5.18 -6.67
N ILE A 103 -12.12 4.79 -5.75
CA ILE A 103 -11.80 3.90 -4.62
C ILE A 103 -12.55 2.59 -4.82
N GLU A 104 -11.83 1.48 -4.75
CA GLU A 104 -12.40 0.14 -4.74
C GLU A 104 -11.94 -0.64 -3.51
N ALA A 105 -12.90 -1.14 -2.73
CA ALA A 105 -12.69 -1.89 -1.50
C ALA A 105 -13.37 -3.26 -1.58
N LEU A 106 -12.57 -4.32 -1.45
CA LEU A 106 -13.03 -5.71 -1.37
C LEU A 106 -13.08 -6.15 0.09
N SER A 107 -14.22 -6.68 0.52
CA SER A 107 -14.34 -7.44 1.77
C SER A 107 -14.75 -8.88 1.43
N SER A 108 -14.03 -9.85 2.01
CA SER A 108 -14.30 -11.27 1.78
C SER A 108 -13.79 -12.14 2.94
N GLN A 109 -14.15 -13.42 2.92
CA GLN A 109 -13.70 -14.40 3.91
C GLN A 109 -12.17 -14.46 4.03
N SER A 110 -11.46 -14.50 2.90
CA SER A 110 -10.03 -14.84 2.89
C SER A 110 -9.13 -13.72 2.38
N ARG A 111 -9.69 -12.62 1.89
CA ARG A 111 -8.93 -11.53 1.29
C ARG A 111 -9.61 -10.16 1.49
N VAL A 112 -8.81 -9.15 1.75
CA VAL A 112 -9.19 -7.74 1.67
C VAL A 112 -8.27 -7.03 0.69
N THR A 113 -8.82 -6.12 -0.10
CA THR A 113 -8.03 -5.22 -0.93
C THR A 113 -8.62 -3.83 -0.94
N VAL A 114 -7.77 -2.81 -0.86
CA VAL A 114 -8.17 -1.41 -1.11
C VAL A 114 -7.29 -0.88 -2.24
N THR A 115 -7.93 -0.38 -3.28
CA THR A 115 -7.29 0.20 -4.45
C THR A 115 -7.76 1.65 -4.62
N ILE A 116 -6.84 2.52 -5.01
CA ILE A 116 -7.09 3.95 -5.27
C ILE A 116 -6.54 4.25 -6.66
N ASP A 117 -7.39 4.71 -7.57
CA ASP A 117 -7.07 4.97 -8.97
C ASP A 117 -6.33 3.78 -9.64
N GLY A 118 -6.74 2.57 -9.30
CA GLY A 118 -6.15 1.31 -9.80
C GLY A 118 -4.86 0.87 -9.10
N ALA A 119 -4.26 1.69 -8.23
CA ALA A 119 -3.12 1.30 -7.42
C ALA A 119 -3.56 0.56 -6.15
N THR A 120 -3.04 -0.64 -5.92
CA THR A 120 -3.29 -1.40 -4.69
C THR A 120 -2.53 -0.79 -3.52
N ILE A 121 -3.29 -0.32 -2.54
CA ILE A 121 -2.76 0.34 -1.33
C ILE A 121 -2.71 -0.63 -0.16
N LEU A 122 -3.74 -1.47 -0.04
CA LEU A 122 -3.83 -2.53 0.95
C LEU A 122 -4.16 -3.83 0.21
N GLU A 123 -3.40 -4.88 0.48
CA GLU A 123 -3.73 -6.23 0.07
C GLU A 123 -3.33 -7.18 1.19
N ASP A 124 -4.31 -7.91 1.68
CA ASP A 124 -4.09 -8.94 2.68
C ASP A 124 -4.95 -10.16 2.35
N GLY A 125 -4.27 -11.22 1.92
CA GLY A 125 -4.85 -12.52 1.60
C GLY A 125 -4.12 -13.68 2.28
N GLU A 126 -3.27 -13.40 3.27
CA GLU A 126 -2.52 -14.43 3.97
C GLU A 126 -3.46 -15.27 4.84
N LYS A 127 -3.28 -16.59 4.81
CA LYS A 127 -4.15 -17.52 5.53
C LYS A 127 -3.88 -17.44 7.02
N GLY A 128 -4.92 -17.19 7.81
CA GLY A 128 -4.85 -17.21 9.27
C GLY A 128 -4.36 -15.91 9.90
N GLU A 129 -3.92 -14.94 9.09
CA GLU A 129 -3.55 -13.60 9.54
C GLU A 129 -4.61 -12.59 9.07
N GLY A 130 -4.57 -11.36 9.59
CA GLY A 130 -5.32 -10.27 8.99
C GLY A 130 -6.82 -10.21 9.28
N ARG A 131 -7.33 -11.05 10.19
CA ARG A 131 -8.76 -11.07 10.55
C ARG A 131 -9.18 -9.74 11.16
N GLY A 132 -10.40 -9.29 10.84
CA GLY A 132 -11.02 -8.15 11.48
C GLY A 132 -11.42 -7.04 10.51
N ILE A 133 -11.44 -5.81 11.03
CA ILE A 133 -11.80 -4.61 10.28
C ILE A 133 -10.52 -3.89 9.88
N HIS A 134 -10.29 -3.78 8.58
CA HIS A 134 -9.24 -2.96 8.00
C HIS A 134 -9.75 -1.54 7.81
N VAL A 135 -8.94 -0.56 8.20
CA VAL A 135 -9.23 0.87 8.13
C VAL A 135 -8.11 1.58 7.39
N VAL A 136 -8.43 2.24 6.28
CA VAL A 136 -7.51 3.08 5.51
C VAL A 136 -8.00 4.52 5.55
N VAL A 137 -7.10 5.45 5.86
CA VAL A 137 -7.41 6.88 5.95
C VAL A 137 -6.66 7.64 4.87
N LEU A 138 -7.38 8.46 4.11
CA LEU A 138 -6.82 9.28 3.04
C LEU A 138 -6.98 10.76 3.33
N ASN A 139 -6.01 11.53 2.85
CA ASN A 139 -6.10 12.97 2.76
C ASN A 139 -7.17 13.33 1.71
N GLN A 140 -8.15 14.14 2.10
CA GLN A 140 -9.29 14.52 1.28
C GLN A 140 -8.96 15.47 0.13
N ALA A 141 -7.80 16.12 0.16
CA ALA A 141 -7.36 17.03 -0.90
C ALA A 141 -6.37 16.38 -1.86
N SER A 142 -5.42 15.59 -1.35
CA SER A 142 -4.40 14.96 -2.19
C SER A 142 -4.71 13.50 -2.56
N GLY A 143 -5.64 12.84 -1.87
CA GLY A 143 -5.88 11.39 -2.00
C GLY A 143 -4.77 10.50 -1.45
N SER A 144 -3.74 11.09 -0.84
CA SER A 144 -2.61 10.34 -0.29
C SER A 144 -3.02 9.54 0.94
N VAL A 145 -2.45 8.34 1.08
CA VAL A 145 -2.65 7.46 2.24
C VAL A 145 -1.97 8.07 3.45
N MET A 146 -2.73 8.26 4.53
CA MET A 146 -2.25 8.83 5.79
C MET A 146 -2.07 7.79 6.89
N SER A 147 -2.91 6.74 6.87
CA SER A 147 -2.86 5.67 7.85
C SER A 147 -3.50 4.41 7.31
N GLN A 148 -2.98 3.26 7.75
CA GLN A 148 -3.54 1.93 7.52
C GLN A 148 -3.50 1.19 8.84
N ARG A 149 -4.65 0.65 9.26
CA ARG A 149 -4.79 -0.07 10.52
C ARG A 149 -5.65 -1.31 10.31
N LEU A 150 -5.32 -2.35 11.06
CA LEU A 150 -6.14 -3.54 11.23
C LEU A 150 -6.57 -3.58 12.69
N PHE A 151 -7.85 -3.89 12.91
CA PHE A 151 -8.39 -4.16 14.24
C PHE A 151 -9.06 -5.53 14.22
N ASP A 152 -8.49 -6.51 14.93
CA ASP A 152 -9.06 -7.85 15.06
C ASP A 152 -10.26 -7.80 16.03
N THR A 153 -11.36 -7.20 15.58
CA THR A 153 -12.59 -7.03 16.36
C THR A 153 -13.37 -8.32 16.60
N TYR A 154 -12.80 -9.47 16.23
CA TYR A 154 -13.15 -10.77 16.77
C TYR A 154 -12.52 -11.01 18.15
N SER A 155 -11.35 -10.44 18.41
CA SER A 155 -10.62 -10.47 19.68
C SER A 155 -11.04 -9.34 20.62
N LEU A 156 -10.81 -9.54 21.92
CA LEU A 156 -11.19 -8.59 22.97
C LEU A 156 -10.44 -7.25 22.82
N HIS A 157 -11.10 -6.14 23.14
CA HIS A 157 -10.55 -4.77 23.22
C HIS A 157 -10.16 -4.09 21.90
N GLU A 158 -10.10 -4.83 20.80
CA GLU A 158 -9.79 -4.26 19.47
C GLU A 158 -10.86 -3.28 18.97
N ASP A 159 -12.11 -3.42 19.43
CA ASP A 159 -13.20 -2.49 19.11
C ASP A 159 -13.04 -1.12 19.82
N GLU A 160 -12.51 -1.15 21.04
CA GLU A 160 -12.15 0.05 21.82
C GLU A 160 -10.95 0.75 21.18
N ALA A 161 -9.91 0.00 20.78
CA ALA A 161 -8.75 0.53 20.06
C ALA A 161 -9.15 1.18 18.74
N MET A 162 -10.03 0.52 17.96
CA MET A 162 -10.60 1.09 16.74
C MET A 162 -11.36 2.39 17.03
N SER A 163 -12.19 2.40 18.07
CA SER A 163 -12.97 3.58 18.44
C SER A 163 -12.09 4.77 18.83
N LEU A 164 -11.02 4.53 19.59
CA LEU A 164 -10.03 5.54 19.94
C LEU A 164 -9.34 6.10 18.69
N PHE A 165 -8.87 5.22 17.79
CA PHE A 165 -8.26 5.62 16.53
C PHE A 165 -9.20 6.50 15.69
N LEU A 166 -10.44 6.06 15.49
CA LEU A 166 -11.44 6.80 14.71
C LEU A 166 -11.76 8.17 15.31
N ASN A 167 -11.77 8.29 16.65
CA ASN A 167 -11.97 9.57 17.32
C ASN A 167 -10.78 10.53 17.12
N MET A 168 -9.55 10.02 17.01
CA MET A 168 -8.34 10.82 16.79
C MET A 168 -8.14 11.31 15.35
N ILE A 169 -8.85 10.75 14.37
CA ILE A 169 -8.79 11.22 12.97
C ILE A 169 -9.40 12.62 12.86
N SER A 170 -8.77 13.56 12.17
CA SER A 170 -9.39 14.88 11.94
C SER A 170 -10.65 14.80 11.07
N ASP A 171 -11.60 15.71 11.29
CA ASP A 171 -12.78 15.82 10.44
C ASP A 171 -12.40 16.13 8.98
N GLY A 172 -13.23 15.71 8.04
CA GLY A 172 -13.01 15.88 6.61
C GLY A 172 -12.16 14.79 5.96
N ARG A 173 -11.45 13.94 6.70
CA ARG A 173 -10.68 12.81 6.13
C ARG A 173 -11.57 11.75 5.50
N ILE A 174 -11.08 11.12 4.43
CA ILE A 174 -11.77 9.97 3.82
C ILE A 174 -11.33 8.71 4.57
N ILE A 175 -12.28 7.89 4.99
CA ILE A 175 -12.07 6.65 5.73
C ILE A 175 -12.71 5.51 4.95
N ILE A 176 -11.92 4.46 4.75
CA ILE A 176 -12.31 3.24 4.05
C ILE A 176 -12.28 2.10 5.06
N PHE A 177 -13.37 1.35 5.13
CA PHE A 177 -13.51 0.16 5.96
C PHE A 177 -13.70 -1.07 5.07
N ALA A 178 -13.09 -2.19 5.46
CA ALA A 178 -13.38 -3.49 4.85
C ALA A 178 -13.13 -4.63 5.85
N ILE A 179 -14.01 -5.63 5.89
CA ILE A 179 -13.86 -6.80 6.75
C ILE A 179 -13.10 -7.93 6.03
N LYS A 180 -12.17 -8.57 6.72
CA LYS A 180 -11.60 -9.88 6.36
C LYS A 180 -12.01 -10.91 7.42
N ASP A 181 -12.50 -12.07 6.96
CA ASP A 181 -12.92 -13.21 7.79
C ASP A 181 -14.08 -12.91 8.77
N GLU A 182 -13.82 -12.28 9.91
CA GLU A 182 -14.78 -12.00 10.98
C GLU A 182 -14.38 -10.70 11.68
N GLY A 183 -15.33 -9.78 11.87
CA GLY A 183 -15.07 -8.50 12.53
C GLY A 183 -16.23 -8.03 13.39
N THR A 184 -17.02 -8.95 13.95
CA THR A 184 -18.27 -8.61 14.65
C THR A 184 -18.41 -9.23 16.02
N PHE A 185 -17.65 -10.29 16.34
CA PHE A 185 -17.83 -11.05 17.58
C PHE A 185 -17.60 -10.22 18.85
N GLN A 186 -16.60 -9.34 18.84
CA GLN A 186 -16.32 -8.40 19.94
C GLN A 186 -16.61 -6.94 19.56
N LEU A 187 -17.30 -6.69 18.44
CA LEU A 187 -17.70 -5.35 18.03
C LEU A 187 -18.88 -4.86 18.88
N LYS A 188 -18.61 -4.15 19.98
CA LYS A 188 -19.62 -3.72 20.95
C LYS A 188 -20.49 -2.57 20.44
N ALA A 189 -21.59 -2.32 21.17
CA ALA A 189 -22.57 -1.29 20.83
C ALA A 189 -21.96 0.12 20.68
N ALA A 190 -20.95 0.48 21.49
CA ALA A 190 -20.27 1.78 21.39
C ALA A 190 -19.53 1.96 20.07
N ALA A 191 -18.76 0.96 19.64
CA ALA A 191 -18.07 0.97 18.35
C ALA A 191 -19.07 1.01 17.17
N ARG A 192 -20.15 0.22 17.25
CA ARG A 192 -21.23 0.24 16.25
C ARG A 192 -21.91 1.61 16.17
N ALA A 193 -22.15 2.26 17.30
CA ALA A 193 -22.71 3.61 17.36
C ALA A 193 -21.77 4.63 16.72
N LEU A 194 -20.45 4.49 16.90
CA LEU A 194 -19.47 5.34 16.23
C LEU A 194 -19.48 5.15 14.71
N LEU A 195 -19.50 3.91 14.22
CA LEU A 195 -19.60 3.61 12.79
C LEU A 195 -20.92 4.15 12.20
N ALA A 196 -22.03 4.06 12.94
CA ALA A 196 -23.31 4.66 12.55
C ALA A 196 -23.25 6.19 12.50
N ARG A 197 -22.54 6.85 13.44
CA ARG A 197 -22.27 8.30 13.41
C ARG A 197 -21.40 8.72 12.22
N LEU A 198 -20.54 7.83 11.73
CA LEU A 198 -19.81 8.00 10.47
C LEU A 198 -20.68 7.77 9.21
N GLY A 199 -21.96 7.44 9.41
CA GLY A 199 -22.99 7.33 8.39
C GLY A 199 -23.34 5.91 7.96
N SER A 200 -22.75 4.88 8.58
CA SER A 200 -23.03 3.49 8.23
C SER A 200 -24.49 3.13 8.49
N ARG A 201 -25.14 2.53 7.49
CA ARG A 201 -26.51 2.00 7.61
C ARG A 201 -26.52 0.56 8.13
N HIS A 202 -25.41 -0.17 7.93
CA HIS A 202 -25.32 -1.59 8.28
C HIS A 202 -24.60 -1.87 9.59
N ALA A 203 -23.79 -0.94 10.12
CA ALA A 203 -22.95 -1.16 11.32
C ALA A 203 -23.73 -1.70 12.54
N GLN A 204 -24.95 -1.22 12.77
CA GLN A 204 -25.79 -1.70 13.86
C GLN A 204 -26.26 -3.14 13.65
N GLY A 205 -26.46 -3.56 12.40
CA GLY A 205 -26.97 -4.89 12.03
C GLY A 205 -25.91 -5.91 11.65
N LEU A 206 -24.62 -5.54 11.60
CA LEU A 206 -23.52 -6.46 11.26
C LEU A 206 -23.53 -7.67 12.18
N SER A 207 -23.61 -8.86 11.59
CA SER A 207 -23.70 -10.14 12.28
C SER A 207 -22.48 -11.02 11.97
N TRP A 208 -22.37 -12.14 12.67
CA TRP A 208 -21.32 -13.14 12.53
C TRP A 208 -20.94 -13.42 11.06
N ARG A 209 -19.67 -13.18 10.71
CA ARG A 209 -19.10 -13.43 9.37
C ARG A 209 -19.82 -12.75 8.22
N ASP A 210 -20.51 -11.65 8.48
CA ASP A 210 -21.00 -10.76 7.43
C ASP A 210 -19.83 -10.05 6.74
N MET A 211 -19.93 -9.87 5.42
CA MET A 211 -18.95 -9.10 4.64
C MET A 211 -19.43 -7.67 4.48
N TRP A 212 -18.53 -6.72 4.68
CA TRP A 212 -18.87 -5.31 4.71
C TRP A 212 -17.70 -4.44 4.27
N ALA A 213 -18.01 -3.47 3.41
CA ALA A 213 -17.09 -2.43 3.00
C ALA A 213 -17.82 -1.08 2.98
N MET A 214 -17.14 -0.01 3.40
CA MET A 214 -17.70 1.33 3.44
C MET A 214 -16.64 2.38 3.14
N VAL A 215 -17.02 3.41 2.37
CA VAL A 215 -16.19 4.60 2.14
C VAL A 215 -16.97 5.82 2.58
N THR A 216 -16.40 6.59 3.50
CA THR A 216 -17.04 7.77 4.11
C THR A 216 -16.05 8.90 4.30
N GLN A 217 -16.56 10.12 4.45
CA GLN A 217 -15.83 11.28 4.92
C GLN A 217 -16.23 11.56 6.36
N LYS A 218 -15.24 11.61 7.27
CA LYS A 218 -15.50 12.00 8.65
C LYS A 218 -16.12 13.41 8.66
N GLY A 219 -17.23 13.58 9.38
CA GLY A 219 -18.07 14.79 9.29
C GLY A 219 -19.38 14.59 8.51
N GLY A 220 -19.65 13.38 8.01
CA GLY A 220 -21.04 12.94 7.75
C GLY A 220 -21.40 12.61 6.30
N LYS A 221 -20.44 12.52 5.39
CA LYS A 221 -20.71 12.17 3.98
C LYS A 221 -20.30 10.74 3.67
N VAL A 222 -21.28 9.87 3.39
CA VAL A 222 -21.01 8.50 2.93
C VAL A 222 -20.95 8.47 1.40
N TYR A 223 -19.88 7.92 0.84
CA TYR A 223 -19.71 7.76 -0.60
C TYR A 223 -20.29 6.44 -1.10
N GLY A 224 -20.21 5.40 -0.28
CA GLY A 224 -20.87 4.13 -0.54
C GLY A 224 -20.65 3.13 0.56
N GLU A 225 -21.49 2.11 0.56
CA GLU A 225 -21.48 1.02 1.53
C GLU A 225 -21.98 -0.24 0.81
N SER A 226 -21.32 -1.37 1.04
CA SER A 226 -21.71 -2.67 0.50
C SER A 226 -21.67 -3.70 1.61
N TYR A 227 -22.64 -4.60 1.59
CA TYR A 227 -22.91 -5.53 2.68
C TYR A 227 -23.44 -6.86 2.14
N SER A 228 -22.97 -7.96 2.70
CA SER A 228 -23.53 -9.29 2.49
C SER A 228 -23.66 -10.03 3.81
N LYS A 229 -24.87 -10.50 4.10
CA LYS A 229 -25.16 -11.32 5.27
C LYS A 229 -24.65 -12.75 5.10
N SER A 230 -24.13 -13.36 6.16
CA SER A 230 -23.89 -14.81 6.19
C SER A 230 -25.20 -15.59 6.27
N THR A 231 -25.33 -16.63 5.45
CA THR A 231 -26.56 -17.44 5.37
C THR A 231 -26.71 -18.45 6.51
N ALA A 232 -25.60 -18.85 7.13
CA ALA A 232 -25.53 -19.85 8.19
C ALA A 232 -24.30 -19.62 9.07
N PHE A 233 -24.30 -20.19 10.28
CA PHE A 233 -23.18 -20.06 11.22
C PHE A 233 -21.85 -20.61 10.68
N SER A 234 -21.92 -21.67 9.86
CA SER A 234 -20.76 -22.30 9.22
C SER A 234 -20.31 -21.61 7.92
N SER A 235 -21.06 -20.62 7.42
CA SER A 235 -20.74 -19.88 6.20
C SER A 235 -20.25 -18.46 6.50
N TRP A 236 -19.77 -17.80 5.46
CA TRP A 236 -19.50 -16.36 5.43
C TRP A 236 -20.49 -15.68 4.49
N GLY A 237 -20.65 -14.37 4.63
CA GLY A 237 -21.28 -13.55 3.60
C GLY A 237 -20.54 -13.67 2.27
N THR A 238 -21.25 -13.46 1.16
CA THR A 238 -20.61 -13.36 -0.15
C THR A 238 -19.65 -12.17 -0.20
N SER A 239 -18.55 -12.31 -0.93
CA SER A 239 -17.58 -11.21 -1.09
C SER A 239 -18.27 -9.97 -1.66
N VAL A 240 -17.98 -8.81 -1.08
CA VAL A 240 -18.51 -7.53 -1.53
C VAL A 240 -17.38 -6.68 -2.11
N ILE A 241 -17.63 -6.06 -3.26
CA ILE A 241 -16.73 -5.11 -3.89
C ILE A 241 -17.47 -3.78 -3.97
N LEU A 242 -17.02 -2.81 -3.17
CA LEU A 242 -17.52 -1.45 -3.19
C LEU A 242 -16.65 -0.62 -4.13
N ARG A 243 -17.24 -0.01 -5.16
CA ARG A 243 -16.56 0.94 -6.06
C ARG A 243 -17.25 2.29 -5.98
N VAL A 244 -16.49 3.35 -5.67
CA VAL A 244 -17.02 4.71 -5.53
C VAL A 244 -16.08 5.72 -6.17
N GLN A 245 -16.65 6.85 -6.62
CA GLN A 245 -15.90 8.03 -7.02
C GLN A 245 -16.02 9.10 -5.93
N VAL A 246 -14.88 9.57 -5.43
CA VAL A 246 -14.81 10.54 -4.34
C VAL A 246 -14.21 11.85 -4.85
N PRO A 247 -14.98 12.96 -4.90
CA PRO A 247 -14.42 14.26 -5.26
C PRO A 247 -13.44 14.74 -4.19
N LEU A 248 -12.27 15.20 -4.63
CA LEU A 248 -11.27 15.82 -3.79
C LEU A 248 -11.73 17.20 -3.32
N THR A 249 -11.39 17.50 -2.07
CA THR A 249 -11.61 18.82 -1.48
C THR A 249 -10.50 19.76 -1.94
N PRO A 250 -10.81 20.98 -2.42
CA PRO A 250 -9.78 21.98 -2.72
C PRO A 250 -8.86 22.22 -1.52
N VAL A 251 -7.56 22.43 -1.78
CA VAL A 251 -6.53 22.55 -0.72
C VAL A 251 -6.89 23.66 0.26
N GLU A 252 -7.42 24.78 -0.25
CA GLU A 252 -7.81 25.97 0.52
C GLU A 252 -8.88 25.66 1.57
N ARG A 253 -9.76 24.68 1.30
CA ARG A 253 -10.82 24.24 2.23
C ARG A 253 -10.39 23.08 3.13
N SER A 254 -9.27 22.45 2.82
CA SER A 254 -8.75 21.28 3.55
C SER A 254 -7.75 21.63 4.65
N VAL A 255 -7.18 22.83 4.59
CA VAL A 255 -6.09 23.29 5.46
C VAL A 255 -6.64 24.07 6.66
N CYS A 256 -6.14 23.76 7.86
CA CYS A 256 -6.42 24.53 9.07
C CYS A 256 -5.82 25.95 8.97
N GLN A 257 -6.57 26.96 9.43
CA GLN A 257 -6.16 28.38 9.40
C GLN A 257 -5.37 28.77 10.66
N TRP A 258 -4.28 28.06 10.97
CA TRP A 258 -3.43 28.39 12.11
C TRP A 258 -2.57 29.64 11.84
N PRO A 259 -2.17 30.41 12.88
CA PRO A 259 -1.20 31.50 12.72
C PRO A 259 0.11 31.01 12.09
N ASP A 260 0.69 31.80 11.19
CA ASP A 260 1.94 31.43 10.50
C ASP A 260 3.16 31.56 11.43
N THR A 261 3.40 30.50 12.20
CA THR A 261 4.56 30.34 13.09
C THR A 261 5.38 29.12 12.66
N GLU A 262 6.65 29.07 13.05
CA GLU A 262 7.49 27.90 12.76
C GLU A 262 6.93 26.61 13.37
N GLU A 263 6.29 26.68 14.54
CA GLU A 263 5.60 25.55 15.14
C GLU A 263 4.45 25.06 14.24
N ASN A 264 3.61 25.97 13.75
CA ASN A 264 2.44 25.60 12.95
C ASN A 264 2.82 25.14 11.53
N ARG A 265 3.91 25.63 10.95
CA ARG A 265 4.45 25.11 9.69
C ARG A 265 4.87 23.64 9.84
N ARG A 266 5.60 23.29 10.90
CA ARG A 266 5.96 21.90 11.21
C ARG A 266 4.72 21.05 11.49
N ARG A 267 3.77 21.58 12.26
CA ARG A 267 2.48 20.93 12.53
C ARG A 267 1.72 20.61 11.24
N GLN A 268 1.61 21.58 10.34
CA GLN A 268 0.92 21.42 9.06
C GLN A 268 1.58 20.35 8.18
N GLN A 269 2.92 20.35 8.09
CA GLN A 269 3.66 19.32 7.35
C GLN A 269 3.39 17.91 7.90
N PHE A 270 3.37 17.77 9.23
CA PHE A 270 3.07 16.51 9.89
C PHE A 270 1.61 16.08 9.65
N CYS A 271 0.65 16.95 9.98
CA CYS A 271 -0.79 16.66 9.91
C CYS A 271 -1.32 16.49 8.48
N ASN A 272 -0.61 16.96 7.45
CA ASN A 272 -0.97 16.70 6.06
C ASN A 272 -0.58 15.30 5.58
N ARG A 273 0.35 14.64 6.28
CA ARG A 273 0.91 13.34 5.89
C ARG A 273 0.50 12.20 6.81
N ILE A 274 0.37 12.47 8.11
CA ILE A 274 0.16 11.47 9.14
C ILE A 274 -1.13 11.80 9.89
N GLU A 275 -1.94 10.77 10.16
CA GLU A 275 -3.22 10.89 10.86
C GLU A 275 -3.28 9.95 12.08
N GLY A 276 -4.16 10.27 13.04
CA GLY A 276 -4.38 9.47 14.25
C GLY A 276 -3.59 9.95 15.47
N TYR A 277 -3.18 11.22 15.48
CA TYR A 277 -2.49 11.87 16.61
C TYR A 277 -3.39 12.86 17.38
N GLY A 278 -4.70 12.85 17.09
CA GLY A 278 -5.72 13.55 17.87
C GLY A 278 -5.51 15.05 17.92
N SER A 279 -5.46 15.62 19.13
CA SER A 279 -5.41 17.07 19.36
C SER A 279 -4.19 17.75 18.77
N VAL A 280 -3.12 17.02 18.42
CA VAL A 280 -1.98 17.61 17.68
C VAL A 280 -2.42 18.20 16.34
N CYS A 281 -3.42 17.60 15.69
CA CYS A 281 -3.93 18.01 14.38
C CYS A 281 -5.33 18.64 14.45
N SER A 282 -5.76 19.10 15.63
CA SER A 282 -7.01 19.85 15.81
C SER A 282 -6.90 21.24 15.19
N CYS A 283 -7.81 21.60 14.28
CA CYS A 283 -7.82 22.94 13.69
C CYS A 283 -8.21 24.02 14.72
N ASP A 284 -9.05 23.68 15.70
CA ASP A 284 -9.63 24.64 16.65
C ASP A 284 -8.73 24.83 17.89
N GLU A 285 -8.37 23.72 18.54
CA GLU A 285 -7.56 23.70 19.76
C GLU A 285 -6.38 22.73 19.62
N PRO A 286 -5.32 23.11 18.88
CA PRO A 286 -4.15 22.27 18.69
C PRO A 286 -3.33 22.13 19.99
N ALA A 287 -2.93 20.91 20.33
CA ALA A 287 -2.04 20.66 21.46
C ALA A 287 -0.66 21.29 21.24
N SER A 288 -0.05 21.88 22.28
CA SER A 288 1.30 22.48 22.20
C SER A 288 2.35 21.47 21.75
N LEU A 289 3.24 21.85 20.83
CA LEU A 289 4.44 21.07 20.49
C LEU A 289 5.67 21.50 21.29
N SER A 290 5.56 22.62 22.01
CA SER A 290 6.63 23.20 22.81
C SER A 290 6.34 22.97 24.29
N PHE A 291 7.27 22.32 24.99
CA PHE A 291 7.17 22.02 26.41
C PHE A 291 8.21 22.85 27.17
N ASN A 292 7.74 23.71 28.08
CA ASN A 292 8.62 24.43 28.99
C ASN A 292 8.91 23.52 30.19
N SER A 293 10.07 22.88 30.20
CA SER A 293 10.56 22.17 31.38
C SER A 293 11.11 23.16 32.41
N GLU A 294 10.90 22.87 33.70
CA GLU A 294 11.59 23.62 34.76
C GLU A 294 13.11 23.49 34.57
N PRO A 295 13.88 24.57 34.78
CA PRO A 295 15.33 24.50 34.65
C PRO A 295 15.92 23.67 35.80
N ASP A 296 16.45 22.49 35.48
CA ASP A 296 17.27 21.74 36.41
C ASP A 296 18.54 22.54 36.75
N ILE A 297 18.78 22.71 38.06
CA ILE A 297 19.93 23.47 38.60
C ILE A 297 21.27 22.73 38.33
N GLU A 298 21.22 21.47 37.93
CA GLU A 298 22.38 20.69 37.45
C GLU A 298 22.37 20.58 35.92
N ILE A 299 23.25 21.34 35.28
CA ILE A 299 23.53 21.21 33.85
C ILE A 299 24.21 19.85 33.61
N SER A 300 23.42 18.81 33.34
CA SER A 300 23.99 17.55 32.87
C SER A 300 24.44 17.71 31.41
N THR A 301 25.74 17.52 31.16
CA THR A 301 26.36 17.53 29.82
C THR A 301 26.09 16.24 29.04
N PHE A 302 24.92 15.63 29.24
CA PHE A 302 24.54 14.40 28.55
C PHE A 302 23.77 14.73 27.28
N SER A 303 24.26 14.25 26.14
CA SER A 303 23.46 14.16 24.92
C SER A 303 22.55 12.92 25.03
N PRO A 304 21.23 13.06 25.15
CA PRO A 304 20.35 11.91 25.20
C PRO A 304 20.31 11.25 23.82
N TRP A 305 20.64 9.97 23.77
CA TRP A 305 20.45 9.16 22.57
C TRP A 305 19.09 8.48 22.65
N VAL A 306 18.21 8.76 21.68
CA VAL A 306 16.90 8.10 21.56
C VAL A 306 17.01 7.03 20.49
N THR A 307 16.91 5.76 20.89
CA THR A 307 16.79 4.64 19.96
C THR A 307 15.31 4.42 19.68
N ALA A 308 14.87 4.76 18.47
CA ALA A 308 13.53 4.43 17.99
C ALA A 308 13.58 3.15 17.14
N ARG A 309 12.60 2.26 17.30
CA ARG A 309 12.33 1.13 16.41
C ARG A 309 11.01 1.37 15.71
N ASN A 310 10.96 1.10 14.40
CA ASN A 310 9.70 0.86 13.72
C ASN A 310 9.30 -0.58 14.03
N ASP A 311 8.44 -0.76 15.02
CA ASP A 311 7.67 -2.00 15.10
C ASP A 311 6.58 -1.90 14.03
N HIS A 312 6.89 -2.40 12.82
CA HIS A 312 5.89 -2.79 11.84
C HIS A 312 5.18 -4.08 12.29
N SER A 313 4.88 -4.19 13.58
CA SER A 313 4.16 -5.29 14.18
C SER A 313 2.69 -5.04 13.94
N ILE A 314 2.24 -5.52 12.79
CA ILE A 314 0.86 -5.99 12.61
C ILE A 314 0.69 -7.08 13.69
N HIS A 315 0.06 -6.73 14.80
CA HIS A 315 -0.43 -7.69 15.78
C HIS A 315 -1.93 -7.83 15.62
#